data_AF-A0A0A2GD16-F1
#
_entry.id   AF-A0A0A2GD16-F1
#
_cell.length_a   1.000
_cell.length_b   1.000
_cell.length_c   1.000
_cell.angle_alpha   90.00
_cell.angle_beta   90.00
_cell.angle_gamma   90.00
#
_symmetry.space_group_name_H-M   'P 1'
#
loop_
_entity.id
_entity.type
_entity.pdbx_description
1 polymer ?
#
loop_
_entity_poly.entity_id
_entity_poly.type
_entity_poly.pdbx_seq_one_letter_code
_entity_poly.pdbx_strand_id
1 'polypeptide(L)'
;MNTKLLIKLVGGFLVILSTLSSCWWIKGPKHTYRINDDSLFFTEMPPRTQSGADIIAFEIDGKPYVFPAKGANKNHFFVPPTWRASIRQEVFGEKAGLYYLNFMVNRKSEQFNPTRFSFSGLFKWDSGVISIVEGGATFGGYESEEGQFSWTIDHIDSVKRQVAGTFSGEVTSIHDKTKTLKIENGFFDLLYSK
;
A
#
# COMPACT_ATOMS: atom_id res chain seq x y z
N MET A 1 34.10 -22.66 49.96
CA MET A 1 33.08 -22.31 48.97
C MET A 1 32.96 -23.46 47.97
N ASN A 2 31.78 -24.08 47.87
CA ASN A 2 31.61 -25.44 47.35
C ASN A 2 31.58 -25.45 45.81
N THR A 3 32.60 -26.03 45.15
CA THR A 3 32.77 -26.06 43.68
C THR A 3 31.58 -26.67 42.95
N LYS A 4 30.84 -27.58 43.60
CA LYS A 4 29.60 -28.17 43.07
C LYS A 4 28.44 -27.17 42.98
N LEU A 5 28.42 -26.12 43.82
CA LEU A 5 27.40 -25.07 43.79
C LEU A 5 27.63 -24.11 42.62
N LEU A 6 28.90 -23.79 42.32
CA LEU A 6 29.30 -22.90 41.23
C LEU A 6 28.94 -23.50 39.85
N ILE A 7 29.16 -24.80 39.66
CA ILE A 7 28.86 -25.51 38.40
C ILE A 7 27.33 -25.55 38.15
N LYS A 8 26.51 -25.71 39.19
CA LYS A 8 25.04 -25.68 39.05
C LYS A 8 24.53 -24.28 38.69
N LEU A 9 25.12 -23.23 39.26
CA LEU A 9 24.78 -21.83 38.95
C LEU A 9 25.18 -21.46 37.51
N VAL A 10 26.37 -21.84 37.06
CA VAL A 10 26.84 -21.57 35.68
C VAL A 10 26.06 -22.39 34.65
N GLY A 11 25.78 -23.68 34.94
CA GLY A 11 24.99 -24.54 34.07
C GLY A 11 23.53 -24.08 33.94
N GLY A 12 22.90 -23.64 35.04
CA GLY A 12 21.56 -23.07 35.02
C GLY A 12 21.48 -21.75 34.25
N PHE A 13 22.51 -20.89 34.38
CA PHE A 13 22.57 -19.61 33.69
C PHE A 13 22.72 -19.77 32.16
N LEU A 14 23.50 -20.76 31.70
CA LEU A 14 23.66 -21.06 30.27
C LEU A 14 22.37 -21.57 29.61
N VAL A 15 21.57 -22.38 30.33
CA VAL A 15 20.29 -22.87 29.82
C VAL A 15 19.28 -21.71 29.68
N ILE A 16 19.26 -20.76 30.63
CA ILE A 16 18.40 -19.56 30.56
C ILE A 16 18.84 -18.62 29.43
N LEU A 17 20.15 -18.48 29.17
CA LEU A 17 20.65 -17.71 28.04
C LEU A 17 20.23 -18.31 26.68
N SER A 18 20.25 -19.64 26.57
CA SER A 18 19.85 -20.35 25.35
C SER A 18 18.34 -20.25 25.08
N THR A 19 17.49 -20.32 26.11
CA THR A 19 16.03 -20.17 25.95
C THR A 19 15.63 -18.72 25.65
N LEU A 20 16.33 -17.72 26.21
CA LEU A 20 16.09 -16.31 25.88
C LEU A 20 16.55 -15.95 24.46
N SER A 21 17.61 -16.60 23.94
CA SER A 21 18.04 -16.44 22.53
C SER A 21 17.02 -17.02 21.54
N SER A 22 16.32 -18.11 21.92
CA SER A 22 15.27 -18.70 21.08
C SER A 22 13.98 -17.88 21.01
N CYS A 23 13.72 -16.98 21.96
CA CYS A 23 12.64 -15.99 21.84
C CYS A 23 12.96 -14.85 20.86
N TRP A 24 14.24 -14.61 20.56
CA TRP A 24 14.65 -13.66 19.50
C TRP A 24 14.47 -14.22 18.09
N TRP A 25 14.25 -15.53 17.95
CA TRP A 25 13.96 -16.18 16.67
C TRP A 25 12.46 -16.39 16.39
N ILE A 26 11.59 -16.23 17.40
CA ILE A 26 10.12 -16.28 17.20
C ILE A 26 9.60 -14.95 16.63
N LYS A 27 10.34 -13.86 16.82
CA LYS A 27 10.22 -12.68 15.95
C LYS A 27 11.22 -12.89 14.83
N GLY A 28 10.80 -13.59 13.78
CA GLY A 28 11.58 -13.73 12.55
C GLY A 28 12.19 -12.38 12.15
N PRO A 29 13.34 -12.38 11.44
CA PRO A 29 13.98 -11.15 11.02
C PRO A 29 12.92 -10.23 10.45
N LYS A 30 12.82 -9.03 11.03
CA LYS A 30 11.93 -7.99 10.54
C LYS A 30 12.45 -7.67 9.15
N HIS A 31 11.95 -8.37 8.13
CA HIS A 31 12.38 -8.22 6.76
C HIS A 31 12.17 -6.75 6.41
N THR A 32 13.26 -6.00 6.41
CA THR A 32 13.29 -4.68 5.80
C THR A 32 13.28 -4.94 4.31
N TYR A 33 12.08 -5.15 3.76
CA TYR A 33 11.86 -5.23 2.33
C TYR A 33 12.51 -3.99 1.69
N ARG A 34 13.52 -4.19 0.85
CA ARG A 34 13.99 -3.15 -0.06
C ARG A 34 13.03 -3.11 -1.23
N ILE A 35 11.86 -2.54 -0.93
CA ILE A 35 10.72 -2.30 -1.81
C ILE A 35 11.08 -1.79 -3.22
N ASN A 36 12.23 -1.14 -3.39
CA ASN A 36 12.67 -0.54 -4.65
C ASN A 36 13.57 -1.44 -5.51
N ASP A 37 14.13 -2.52 -4.95
CA ASP A 37 15.17 -3.32 -5.61
C ASP A 37 14.70 -4.74 -5.98
N ASP A 38 13.65 -5.25 -5.33
CA ASP A 38 13.22 -6.63 -5.50
C ASP A 38 11.86 -6.73 -6.22
N SER A 39 11.86 -7.21 -7.47
CA SER A 39 10.64 -7.67 -8.17
C SER A 39 9.93 -8.83 -7.44
N LEU A 40 10.63 -9.49 -6.52
CA LEU A 40 10.09 -10.51 -5.60
C LEU A 40 9.08 -9.94 -4.59
N PHE A 41 8.98 -8.60 -4.46
CA PHE A 41 8.01 -7.96 -3.57
C PHE A 41 6.56 -8.37 -3.88
N PHE A 42 6.20 -8.53 -5.16
CA PHE A 42 4.83 -8.91 -5.54
C PHE A 42 4.54 -10.41 -5.36
N THR A 43 5.56 -11.26 -5.33
CA THR A 43 5.40 -12.72 -5.11
C THR A 43 5.24 -13.11 -3.64
N GLU A 44 5.70 -12.28 -2.70
CA GLU A 44 5.74 -12.61 -1.26
C GLU A 44 4.69 -11.88 -0.41
N MET A 45 3.73 -11.18 -1.03
CA MET A 45 2.76 -10.42 -0.26
C MET A 45 1.82 -11.31 0.55
N PRO A 46 1.52 -10.93 1.81
CA PRO A 46 0.50 -11.61 2.58
C PRO A 46 -0.86 -11.55 1.83
N PRO A 47 -1.76 -12.51 2.08
CA PRO A 47 -3.06 -12.56 1.41
C PRO A 47 -3.79 -11.21 1.45
N ARG A 48 -4.33 -10.83 0.30
CA ARG A 48 -4.87 -9.51 -0.10
C ARG A 48 -5.96 -8.91 0.80
N THR A 49 -6.38 -9.61 1.84
CA THR A 49 -7.53 -9.29 2.71
C THR A 49 -7.22 -9.30 4.21
N GLN A 50 -5.98 -9.60 4.62
CA GLN A 50 -5.65 -9.83 6.03
C GLN A 50 -4.81 -8.73 6.70
N SER A 51 -4.28 -7.77 5.93
CA SER A 51 -3.14 -7.00 6.44
C SER A 51 -3.51 -5.70 7.14
N GLY A 52 -4.57 -4.99 6.70
CA GLY A 52 -4.79 -3.61 7.14
C GLY A 52 -3.53 -2.76 6.94
N ALA A 53 -2.71 -3.11 5.94
CA ALA A 53 -1.36 -2.60 5.76
C ALA A 53 -1.34 -1.17 5.22
N ASP A 54 -2.51 -0.64 4.84
CA ASP A 54 -2.71 0.73 4.42
C ASP A 54 -1.75 1.08 3.28
N ILE A 55 -1.83 0.30 2.20
CA ILE A 55 -0.82 0.16 1.16
C ILE A 55 -1.44 0.18 -0.25
N ILE A 56 -0.67 0.64 -1.23
CA ILE A 56 -0.90 0.57 -2.65
C ILE A 56 0.43 0.30 -3.32
N ALA A 57 0.48 -0.65 -4.24
CA ALA A 57 1.68 -0.92 -5.01
C ALA A 57 1.35 -1.42 -6.41
N PHE A 58 2.29 -1.19 -7.30
CA PHE A 58 2.17 -1.43 -8.73
C PHE A 58 3.55 -1.36 -9.38
N GLU A 59 3.63 -1.82 -10.62
CA GLU A 59 4.82 -1.69 -11.46
C GLU A 59 4.56 -0.64 -12.55
N ILE A 60 5.57 0.16 -12.87
CA ILE A 60 5.58 0.99 -14.09
C ILE A 60 6.74 0.56 -14.96
N ASP A 61 6.44 0.07 -16.16
CA ASP A 61 7.43 -0.49 -17.11
C ASP A 61 8.40 -1.47 -16.41
N GLY A 62 7.84 -2.37 -15.58
CA GLY A 62 8.59 -3.35 -14.79
C GLY A 62 9.32 -2.81 -13.56
N LYS A 63 9.25 -1.51 -13.27
CA LYS A 63 9.83 -0.91 -12.06
C LYS A 63 8.81 -0.87 -10.91
N PRO A 64 9.13 -1.40 -9.71
CA PRO A 64 8.19 -1.45 -8.60
C PRO A 64 7.99 -0.07 -7.93
N TYR A 65 6.74 0.19 -7.56
CA TYR A 65 6.30 1.31 -6.73
C TYR A 65 5.42 0.81 -5.61
N VAL A 66 5.71 1.24 -4.39
CA VAL A 66 4.95 0.85 -3.20
C VAL A 66 4.77 2.07 -2.31
N PHE A 67 3.55 2.26 -1.84
CA PHE A 67 3.17 3.33 -0.95
C PHE A 67 2.28 2.77 0.15
N PRO A 68 2.54 3.03 1.43
CA PRO A 68 3.66 3.76 1.97
C PRO A 68 4.92 2.86 2.00
N ALA A 69 5.99 3.28 1.34
CA ALA A 69 7.27 2.54 1.33
C ALA A 69 8.00 2.54 2.69
N LYS A 70 7.58 3.35 3.66
CA LYS A 70 8.07 3.39 5.04
C LYS A 70 6.92 3.80 5.95
N GLY A 71 6.93 3.23 7.16
CA GLY A 71 5.90 3.37 8.19
C GLY A 71 5.20 4.72 8.11
N ALA A 72 3.86 4.67 8.00
CA ALA A 72 3.00 5.81 8.25
C ALA A 72 3.65 6.61 9.38
N ASN A 73 3.94 7.90 9.14
CA ASN A 73 4.36 8.82 10.19
C ASN A 73 3.21 8.88 11.22
N LYS A 74 3.06 7.84 12.04
CA LYS A 74 2.77 8.01 13.43
C LYS A 74 3.99 8.76 13.92
N ASN A 75 3.92 10.08 14.04
CA ASN A 75 4.47 10.76 15.19
C ASN A 75 4.14 12.26 15.20
N HIS A 76 3.37 12.63 16.21
CA HIS A 76 3.74 13.61 17.24
C HIS A 76 4.07 15.06 16.87
N PHE A 77 4.31 15.45 15.61
CA PHE A 77 4.51 16.86 15.22
C PHE A 77 4.10 17.10 13.77
N PHE A 78 2.95 17.77 13.57
CA PHE A 78 2.57 18.68 12.47
C PHE A 78 2.98 18.44 10.99
N VAL A 79 3.43 17.26 10.57
CA VAL A 79 3.66 16.98 9.14
C VAL A 79 2.44 16.26 8.56
N PRO A 80 1.73 16.84 7.57
CA PRO A 80 0.60 16.17 6.94
C PRO A 80 1.07 14.86 6.28
N PRO A 81 0.23 13.81 6.27
CA PRO A 81 0.59 12.53 5.69
C PRO A 81 0.98 12.72 4.21
N THR A 82 2.07 12.07 3.79
CA THR A 82 2.61 12.16 2.42
C THR A 82 1.68 11.53 1.37
N TRP A 83 0.62 10.88 1.83
CA TRP A 83 -0.44 10.29 1.03
C TRP A 83 -1.80 10.45 1.73
N ARG A 84 -2.88 10.29 0.99
CA ARG A 84 -4.26 10.28 1.50
C ARG A 84 -5.14 9.37 0.65
N ALA A 85 -6.11 8.71 1.29
CA ALA A 85 -7.19 7.99 0.62
C ALA A 85 -8.54 8.50 1.15
N SER A 86 -9.52 8.71 0.27
CA SER A 86 -10.87 9.08 0.67
C SER A 86 -11.93 8.42 -0.20
N ILE A 87 -13.05 8.05 0.41
CA ILE A 87 -14.28 7.66 -0.29
C ILE A 87 -15.36 8.66 0.06
N ARG A 88 -15.93 9.29 -0.97
CA ARG A 88 -17.05 10.25 -0.83
C ARG A 88 -18.21 9.80 -1.69
N GLN A 89 -19.43 10.06 -1.22
CA GLN A 89 -20.61 9.86 -2.05
C GLN A 89 -20.90 11.15 -2.82
N GLU A 90 -21.10 11.02 -4.13
CA GLU A 90 -21.57 12.10 -4.97
C GLU A 90 -23.04 12.37 -4.67
N VAL A 91 -23.34 13.63 -4.35
CA VAL A 91 -24.67 14.06 -3.85
C VAL A 91 -25.44 14.89 -4.86
N PHE A 92 -24.79 15.38 -5.92
CA PHE A 92 -25.41 16.27 -6.91
C PHE A 92 -25.03 15.88 -8.34
N GLY A 93 -25.88 16.29 -9.29
CA GLY A 93 -25.65 16.09 -10.72
C GLY A 93 -25.89 14.65 -11.20
N GLU A 94 -25.42 14.37 -12.41
CA GLU A 94 -25.62 13.07 -13.09
C GLU A 94 -24.91 11.90 -12.40
N LYS A 95 -23.95 12.20 -11.51
CA LYS A 95 -23.17 11.23 -10.74
C LYS A 95 -23.76 10.99 -9.34
N ALA A 96 -24.90 11.59 -9.00
CA ALA A 96 -25.53 11.43 -7.69
C ALA A 96 -25.79 9.94 -7.36
N GLY A 97 -25.43 9.54 -6.14
CA GLY A 97 -25.52 8.15 -5.68
C GLY A 97 -24.31 7.28 -6.02
N LEU A 98 -23.36 7.76 -6.82
CA LEU A 98 -22.07 7.10 -7.02
C LEU A 98 -21.12 7.41 -5.85
N TYR A 99 -20.12 6.55 -5.66
CA TYR A 99 -19.02 6.76 -4.74
C TYR A 99 -17.75 7.07 -5.53
N TYR A 100 -16.97 8.02 -5.03
CA TYR A 100 -15.68 8.42 -5.56
C TYR A 100 -14.57 8.00 -4.60
N LEU A 101 -13.72 7.09 -5.06
CA LEU A 101 -12.47 6.73 -4.39
C LEU A 101 -11.34 7.60 -4.96
N ASN A 102 -10.58 8.23 -4.07
CA ASN A 102 -9.38 8.98 -4.43
C ASN A 102 -8.22 8.54 -3.55
N PHE A 103 -7.11 8.18 -4.19
CA PHE A 103 -5.80 8.04 -3.56
C PHE A 103 -4.85 9.07 -4.16
N MET A 104 -4.07 9.74 -3.32
CA MET A 104 -3.00 10.62 -3.76
C MET A 104 -1.78 10.44 -2.87
N VAL A 105 -0.61 10.34 -3.49
CA VAL A 105 0.68 10.39 -2.83
C VAL A 105 1.56 11.43 -3.50
N ASN A 106 2.26 12.24 -2.71
CA ASN A 106 3.21 13.22 -3.21
C ASN A 106 4.56 13.05 -2.53
N ARG A 107 5.52 12.52 -3.28
CA ARG A 107 6.90 12.32 -2.83
C ARG A 107 7.91 13.17 -3.58
N LYS A 108 7.49 14.25 -4.26
CA LYS A 108 8.39 15.05 -5.12
C LYS A 108 9.70 15.51 -4.45
N SER A 109 9.72 15.62 -3.12
CA SER A 109 10.90 16.04 -2.34
C SER A 109 11.66 14.88 -1.67
N GLU A 110 11.25 13.64 -1.89
CA GLU A 110 11.85 12.46 -1.26
C GLU A 110 13.01 11.91 -2.08
N GLN A 111 14.07 11.48 -1.39
CA GLN A 111 15.27 10.91 -2.03
C GLN A 111 14.96 9.64 -2.85
N PHE A 112 13.90 8.91 -2.50
CA PHE A 112 13.52 7.66 -3.14
C PHE A 112 12.14 7.78 -3.80
N ASN A 113 12.09 7.58 -5.12
CA ASN A 113 10.91 7.71 -5.99
C ASN A 113 10.22 9.08 -5.87
N PRO A 114 10.88 10.17 -6.32
CA PRO A 114 10.36 11.54 -6.24
C PRO A 114 9.21 11.74 -7.23
N THR A 115 8.04 11.19 -6.90
CA THR A 115 6.92 11.16 -7.83
C THR A 115 5.60 11.47 -7.12
N ARG A 116 4.71 12.11 -7.88
CA ARG A 116 3.31 12.22 -7.52
C ARG A 116 2.58 11.08 -8.22
N PHE A 117 1.84 10.28 -7.48
CA PHE A 117 0.91 9.32 -8.05
C PHE A 117 -0.49 9.64 -7.50
N SER A 118 -1.48 9.59 -8.37
CA SER A 118 -2.87 9.62 -7.95
C SER A 118 -3.64 8.54 -8.69
N PHE A 119 -4.54 7.89 -7.97
CA PHE A 119 -5.52 6.98 -8.53
C PHE A 119 -6.89 7.47 -8.09
N SER A 120 -7.86 7.46 -9.00
CA SER A 120 -9.23 7.70 -8.63
C SER A 120 -10.20 6.92 -9.49
N GLY A 121 -11.38 6.63 -8.92
CA GLY A 121 -12.44 6.01 -9.70
C GLY A 121 -13.81 6.18 -9.06
N LEU A 122 -14.82 6.12 -9.92
CA LEU A 122 -16.22 6.12 -9.54
C LEU A 122 -16.76 4.70 -9.57
N PHE A 123 -17.58 4.39 -8.57
CA PHE A 123 -18.21 3.08 -8.44
C PHE A 123 -19.59 3.21 -7.80
N LYS A 124 -20.45 2.24 -8.10
CA LYS A 124 -21.68 1.99 -7.35
C LYS A 124 -21.38 1.01 -6.24
N TRP A 125 -21.99 1.26 -5.09
CA TRP A 125 -21.92 0.36 -3.95
C TRP A 125 -23.27 0.31 -3.27
N ASP A 126 -23.95 -0.81 -3.47
CA ASP A 126 -25.27 -1.08 -2.88
C ASP A 126 -25.31 -2.54 -2.41
N SER A 127 -25.71 -2.74 -1.16
CA SER A 127 -26.01 -4.06 -0.61
C SER A 127 -24.90 -5.11 -0.82
N GLY A 128 -23.64 -4.67 -0.84
CA GLY A 128 -22.45 -5.51 -1.05
C GLY A 128 -22.07 -5.75 -2.52
N VAL A 129 -22.88 -5.30 -3.48
CA VAL A 129 -22.55 -5.32 -4.89
C VAL A 129 -21.76 -4.07 -5.25
N ILE A 130 -20.65 -4.27 -5.94
CA ILE A 130 -19.77 -3.19 -6.41
C ILE A 130 -19.75 -3.20 -7.93
N SER A 131 -19.92 -2.03 -8.55
CA SER A 131 -19.82 -1.88 -10.01
C SER A 131 -18.99 -0.66 -10.35
N ILE A 132 -17.92 -0.88 -11.10
CA ILE A 132 -16.99 0.17 -11.53
C ILE A 132 -17.62 0.96 -12.68
N VAL A 133 -17.55 2.29 -12.60
CA VAL A 133 -18.08 3.20 -13.63
C VAL A 133 -16.96 3.76 -14.48
N GLU A 134 -16.00 4.42 -13.84
CA GLU A 134 -14.84 5.02 -14.50
C GLU A 134 -13.66 5.05 -13.54
N GLY A 135 -12.46 5.24 -14.07
CA GLY A 135 -11.28 5.45 -13.27
C GLY A 135 -10.13 5.98 -14.10
N GLY A 136 -9.11 6.43 -13.40
CA GLY A 136 -7.90 6.94 -14.01
C GLY A 136 -6.77 7.07 -13.01
N ALA A 137 -5.57 7.23 -13.55
CA ALA A 137 -4.36 7.44 -12.78
C ALA A 137 -3.51 8.57 -13.36
N THR A 138 -2.76 9.23 -12.49
CA THR A 138 -1.67 10.12 -12.91
C THR A 138 -0.39 9.68 -12.24
N PHE A 139 0.71 9.80 -12.98
CA PHE A 139 2.05 9.50 -12.49
C PHE A 139 3.02 10.58 -12.97
N GLY A 140 3.43 11.49 -12.09
CA GLY A 140 4.28 12.62 -12.46
C GLY A 140 3.63 13.53 -13.51
N GLY A 141 4.16 13.52 -14.73
CA GLY A 141 3.64 14.24 -15.90
C GLY A 141 2.87 13.35 -16.89
N TYR A 142 2.39 12.19 -16.45
CA TYR A 142 1.64 11.23 -17.25
C TYR A 142 0.22 11.08 -16.69
N GLU A 143 -0.75 10.88 -17.57
CA GLU A 143 -2.18 10.71 -17.26
C GLU A 143 -2.77 9.56 -18.07
N SER A 144 -3.65 8.77 -17.48
CA SER A 144 -4.41 7.75 -18.22
C SER A 144 -5.45 8.42 -19.11
N GLU A 145 -5.55 7.98 -20.36
CA GLU A 145 -6.66 8.38 -21.22
C GLU A 145 -7.91 7.55 -20.90
N GLU A 146 -9.06 8.00 -21.40
CA GLU A 146 -10.33 7.31 -21.22
C GLU A 146 -10.24 5.88 -21.74
N GLY A 147 -10.63 4.91 -20.90
CA GLY A 147 -10.60 3.48 -21.24
C GLY A 147 -9.24 2.80 -21.14
N GLN A 148 -8.13 3.52 -20.92
CA GLN A 148 -6.79 2.94 -20.79
C GLN A 148 -6.46 2.47 -19.36
N PHE A 149 -7.32 2.78 -18.38
CA PHE A 149 -7.12 2.41 -16.99
C PHE A 149 -8.29 1.55 -16.49
N SER A 150 -7.96 0.39 -15.93
CA SER A 150 -8.91 -0.57 -15.38
C SER A 150 -8.62 -0.82 -13.91
N TRP A 151 -9.68 -0.97 -13.12
CA TRP A 151 -9.56 -1.24 -11.69
C TRP A 151 -10.76 -2.03 -11.18
N THR A 152 -10.58 -2.70 -10.04
CA THR A 152 -11.61 -3.45 -9.32
C THR A 152 -11.60 -3.07 -7.86
N ILE A 153 -12.71 -3.33 -7.18
CA ILE A 153 -12.77 -3.36 -5.72
C ILE A 153 -13.16 -4.78 -5.33
N ASP A 154 -12.29 -5.44 -4.59
CA ASP A 154 -12.50 -6.82 -4.14
C ASP A 154 -13.17 -6.83 -2.75
N HIS A 155 -12.96 -5.78 -1.95
CA HIS A 155 -13.51 -5.67 -0.60
C HIS A 155 -13.71 -4.22 -0.15
N ILE A 156 -14.83 -3.95 0.54
CA ILE A 156 -15.06 -2.72 1.30
C ILE A 156 -15.55 -3.08 2.70
N ASP A 157 -14.87 -2.59 3.73
CA ASP A 157 -15.32 -2.60 5.12
C ASP A 157 -15.66 -1.17 5.55
N SER A 158 -16.95 -0.84 5.58
CA SER A 158 -17.44 0.49 5.93
C SER A 158 -17.21 0.86 7.39
N VAL A 159 -17.10 -0.14 8.27
CA VAL A 159 -16.92 0.02 9.71
C VAL A 159 -15.46 0.32 10.01
N LYS A 160 -14.54 -0.44 9.42
CA LYS A 160 -13.09 -0.23 9.52
C LYS A 160 -12.58 0.89 8.60
N ARG A 161 -13.41 1.36 7.67
CA ARG A 161 -13.05 2.31 6.61
C ARG A 161 -11.89 1.80 5.78
N GLN A 162 -12.01 0.57 5.32
CA GLN A 162 -10.99 -0.12 4.53
C GLN A 162 -11.55 -0.44 3.14
N VAL A 163 -10.72 -0.27 2.12
CA VAL A 163 -11.04 -0.63 0.74
C VAL A 163 -9.85 -1.33 0.10
N ALA A 164 -10.11 -2.44 -0.58
CA ALA A 164 -9.08 -3.20 -1.26
C ALA A 164 -9.51 -3.59 -2.68
N GLY A 165 -8.53 -3.69 -3.57
CA GLY A 165 -8.77 -4.03 -4.96
C GLY A 165 -7.52 -4.02 -5.82
N THR A 166 -7.72 -4.08 -7.13
CA THR A 166 -6.63 -4.15 -8.11
C THR A 166 -6.76 -3.09 -9.19
N PHE A 167 -5.67 -2.80 -9.89
CA PHE A 167 -5.69 -1.94 -11.07
C PHE A 167 -4.54 -2.23 -12.02
N SER A 168 -4.71 -1.82 -13.26
CA SER A 168 -3.71 -1.88 -14.32
C SER A 168 -4.11 -0.93 -15.43
N GLY A 169 -3.18 -0.56 -16.29
CA GLY A 169 -3.51 0.28 -17.44
C GLY A 169 -2.30 0.97 -18.02
N GLU A 170 -2.56 2.06 -18.72
CA GLU A 170 -1.53 2.88 -19.35
C GLU A 170 -1.71 4.35 -18.97
N VAL A 171 -0.59 5.06 -18.89
CA VAL A 171 -0.56 6.52 -18.70
C VAL A 171 0.32 7.15 -19.77
N THR A 172 -0.20 8.17 -20.43
CA THR A 172 0.46 8.86 -21.54
C THR A 172 0.95 10.24 -21.08
N SER A 173 2.13 10.64 -21.54
CA SER A 173 2.73 11.91 -21.16
C SER A 173 1.88 13.09 -21.61
N ILE A 174 1.68 14.04 -20.71
CA ILE A 174 0.91 15.27 -20.96
C ILE A 174 1.66 16.17 -21.97
N HIS A 175 2.99 16.07 -22.04
CA HIS A 175 3.84 16.89 -22.91
C HIS A 175 4.15 16.25 -24.26
N ASP A 176 4.06 14.92 -24.36
CA ASP A 176 4.48 14.14 -25.52
C ASP A 176 3.62 12.89 -25.62
N LYS A 177 2.54 12.96 -26.40
CA LYS A 177 1.53 11.89 -26.50
C LYS A 177 2.05 10.60 -27.14
N THR A 178 3.30 10.57 -27.62
CA THR A 178 3.95 9.33 -28.09
C THR A 178 4.58 8.51 -26.97
N LYS A 179 4.71 9.10 -25.76
CA LYS A 179 5.31 8.44 -24.60
C LYS A 179 4.23 7.92 -23.68
N THR A 180 4.15 6.60 -23.60
CA THR A 180 3.25 5.88 -22.72
C THR A 180 4.05 5.04 -21.74
N LEU A 181 3.57 4.95 -20.50
CA LEU A 181 4.08 4.05 -19.48
C LEU A 181 3.00 3.04 -19.13
N LYS A 182 3.39 1.79 -18.92
CA LYS A 182 2.46 0.71 -18.57
C LYS A 182 2.43 0.51 -17.07
N ILE A 183 1.23 0.51 -16.49
CA ILE A 183 0.97 0.17 -15.09
C ILE A 183 0.53 -1.29 -15.02
N GLU A 184 1.29 -2.10 -14.29
CA GLU A 184 1.04 -3.53 -14.12
C GLU A 184 0.97 -3.90 -12.63
N ASN A 185 0.35 -5.04 -12.34
CA ASN A 185 0.32 -5.65 -11.00
C ASN A 185 -0.15 -4.70 -9.89
N GLY A 186 -1.04 -3.76 -10.22
CA GLY A 186 -1.54 -2.77 -9.28
C GLY A 186 -2.51 -3.39 -8.29
N PHE A 187 -2.30 -3.09 -7.00
CA PHE A 187 -3.23 -3.41 -5.94
C PHE A 187 -3.23 -2.32 -4.88
N PHE A 188 -4.32 -2.27 -4.13
CA PHE A 188 -4.48 -1.37 -3.00
C PHE A 188 -5.24 -2.08 -1.87
N ASP A 189 -4.88 -1.75 -0.64
CA ASP A 189 -5.53 -2.11 0.62
C ASP A 189 -5.39 -0.88 1.54
N LEU A 190 -6.33 0.04 1.44
CA LEU A 190 -6.23 1.40 1.96
C LEU A 190 -7.21 1.65 3.09
N LEU A 191 -6.76 2.39 4.11
CA LEU A 191 -7.66 3.04 5.06
C LEU A 191 -8.09 4.39 4.49
N TYR A 192 -9.40 4.63 4.41
CA TYR A 192 -9.95 5.84 3.80
C TYR A 192 -10.65 6.77 4.79
N SER A 193 -10.58 8.08 4.52
CA SER A 193 -11.45 9.06 5.17
C SER A 193 -12.78 9.19 4.45
N LYS A 194 -13.81 9.64 5.17
CA LYS A 194 -15.00 10.22 4.53
C LYS A 194 -14.69 11.63 4.01
#